data_AF-A0AAV8YNL8-F1
#
_entry.id   AF-A0AAV8YNL8-F1
#
_cell.length_a   1.000
_cell.length_b   1.000
_cell.length_c   1.000
_cell.angle_alpha   90.00
_cell.angle_beta   90.00
_cell.angle_gamma   90.00
#
_symmetry.space_group_name_H-M   'P 1'
#
loop_
_entity.id
_entity.type
_entity.pdbx_description
1 polymer ?
#
loop_
_entity_poly.entity_id
_entity_poly.type
_entity_poly.pdbx_seq_one_letter_code
_entity_poly.pdbx_strand_id
1 'polypeptide(L)'
;MPQIYTRDENMEMLMVYGECRKNAVAARHLYAERYPERQCPARNYFKRLENLFRREPNNDPEENFIHDEETEINVLARIEVDKTVSLRQIGKS
;
A
#
# COMPACT_ATOMS: atom_id res chain seq x y z
N MET A 1 0.50 4.53 0.64
CA MET A 1 1.89 5.01 0.44
C MET A 1 1.80 6.28 -0.36
N PRO A 2 2.39 7.41 0.07
CA PRO A 2 2.50 8.57 -0.80
C PRO A 2 3.31 8.16 -2.04
N GLN A 3 2.77 8.41 -3.23
CA GLN A 3 3.43 8.14 -4.51
C GLN A 3 4.54 9.17 -4.69
N ILE A 4 5.74 8.88 -4.16
CA ILE A 4 6.93 9.74 -4.30
C ILE A 4 7.40 9.80 -5.77
N TYR A 5 7.14 8.73 -6.52
CA TYR A 5 7.53 8.58 -7.92
C TYR A 5 6.29 8.45 -8.80
N THR A 6 6.37 9.02 -10.00
CA THR A 6 5.34 8.90 -11.03
C THR A 6 5.22 7.47 -11.53
N ARG A 7 4.10 7.16 -12.21
CA ARG A 7 3.88 5.83 -12.80
C ARG A 7 4.96 5.48 -13.83
N ASP A 8 5.39 6.46 -14.62
CA ASP A 8 6.40 6.26 -15.66
C ASP A 8 7.78 6.00 -15.04
N GLU A 9 8.16 6.78 -14.02
CA GLU A 9 9.40 6.52 -13.27
C GLU A 9 9.40 5.13 -12.64
N ASN A 10 8.27 4.69 -12.09
CA ASN A 10 8.12 3.35 -11.55
C ASN A 10 8.32 2.27 -12.62
N MET A 11 7.77 2.44 -13.83
CA MET A 11 8.01 1.49 -14.93
C MET A 11 9.48 1.46 -15.34
N GLU A 12 10.12 2.61 -15.47
CA GLU A 12 11.54 2.71 -15.83
C GLU A 12 12.44 2.07 -14.76
N MET A 13 12.12 2.26 -13.48
CA MET A 13 12.81 1.58 -12.38
C MET A 13 12.65 0.06 -12.46
N LEU A 14 11.47 -0.45 -12.82
CA LEU A 14 11.24 -1.89 -12.96
C LEU A 14 12.03 -2.46 -14.15
N MET A 15 12.10 -1.73 -15.28
CA MET A 15 12.89 -2.11 -16.46
C MET A 15 14.38 -2.20 -16.11
N VAL A 16 14.93 -1.15 -15.50
CA VAL A 16 16.34 -1.12 -15.05
C VAL A 16 16.62 -2.25 -14.05
N TYR A 17 15.69 -2.53 -13.13
CA TYR A 17 15.83 -3.64 -12.19
C TYR A 17 15.85 -5.01 -12.88
N GLY A 18 15.03 -5.19 -13.92
CA GLY A 18 15.03 -6.38 -14.76
C GLY A 18 16.34 -6.55 -15.53
N GLU A 19 16.86 -5.49 -16.14
CA GLU A 19 18.14 -5.47 -16.86
C GLU A 19 19.32 -5.86 -15.96
N CYS A 20 19.31 -5.38 -14.71
CA CYS A 20 20.29 -5.76 -13.70
C CYS A 20 20.06 -7.15 -13.09
N ARG A 21 19.26 -8.02 -13.71
CA ARG A 21 18.94 -9.37 -13.21
C ARG A 21 18.43 -9.35 -11.76
N LYS A 22 17.61 -8.35 -11.44
CA LYS A 22 17.06 -8.10 -10.10
C LYS A 22 18.10 -7.81 -9.01
N ASN A 23 19.28 -7.35 -9.38
CA ASN A 23 20.24 -6.81 -8.42
C ASN A 23 19.90 -5.34 -8.12
N ALA A 24 19.34 -5.10 -6.94
CA ALA A 24 18.89 -3.77 -6.52
C ALA A 24 20.03 -2.74 -6.39
N VAL A 25 21.25 -3.18 -6.07
CA VAL A 25 22.41 -2.28 -5.97
C VAL A 25 22.82 -1.83 -7.36
N ALA A 26 23.01 -2.77 -8.28
CA ALA A 26 23.34 -2.47 -9.67
C ALA A 26 22.24 -1.62 -10.34
N ALA A 27 20.96 -1.96 -10.12
CA ALA A 27 19.83 -1.21 -10.65
C ALA A 27 19.81 0.24 -10.16
N ARG A 28 20.15 0.48 -8.89
CA ARG A 28 20.25 1.83 -8.34
C ARG A 28 21.33 2.65 -9.04
N HIS A 29 22.51 2.06 -9.24
CA HIS A 29 23.61 2.73 -9.94
C HIS A 29 23.22 3.04 -11.39
N LEU A 30 22.69 2.05 -12.12
CA LEU A 30 22.27 2.22 -13.50
C LEU A 30 21.12 3.23 -13.65
N TYR A 31 20.19 3.28 -12.68
CA TYR A 31 19.10 4.25 -12.69
C TYR A 31 19.62 5.68 -12.46
N ALA A 32 20.57 5.87 -11.54
CA ALA A 32 21.20 7.17 -11.29
C ALA A 32 22.02 7.66 -12.51
N GLU A 33 22.66 6.74 -13.23
CA GLU A 33 23.42 7.05 -14.45
C GLU A 33 22.49 7.45 -15.61
N ARG A 34 21.35 6.77 -15.77
CA ARG A 34 20.37 7.08 -16.83
C ARG A 34 19.57 8.34 -16.57
N TYR A 35 19.25 8.61 -15.31
CA TYR A 35 18.37 9.71 -14.90
C TYR A 35 19.05 10.57 -13.82
N PRO A 36 20.11 11.31 -14.15
CA PRO A 36 20.89 12.08 -13.17
C PRO A 36 20.09 13.23 -12.55
N GLU A 37 19.11 13.77 -13.28
CA GLU A 37 18.24 14.86 -12.82
C GLU A 37 17.13 14.40 -11.85
N ARG A 38 16.98 13.07 -11.65
CA ARG A 38 15.89 12.50 -10.86
C ARG A 38 16.36 11.98 -9.52
N GLN A 39 15.44 11.92 -8.56
CA GLN A 39 15.75 11.35 -7.25
C GLN A 39 16.03 9.85 -7.36
N CYS A 40 17.23 9.45 -6.95
CA CYS A 40 17.64 8.06 -6.96
C CYS A 40 16.84 7.25 -5.90
N PRO A 41 16.17 6.15 -6.30
CA PRO A 41 15.40 5.33 -5.37
C PRO A 41 16.31 4.55 -4.41
N ALA A 42 15.79 4.30 -3.20
CA ALA A 42 16.46 3.40 -2.27
C ALA A 42 16.52 1.97 -2.84
N ARG A 43 17.58 1.21 -2.54
CA ARG A 43 17.74 -0.17 -3.05
C ARG A 43 16.52 -1.07 -2.78
N ASN A 44 15.88 -0.90 -1.63
CA ASN A 44 14.74 -1.72 -1.23
C ASN A 44 13.46 -1.38 -2.03
N TYR A 45 13.42 -0.21 -2.67
CA TYR A 45 12.27 0.25 -3.45
C TYR A 45 12.01 -0.64 -4.66
N PHE A 46 13.04 -1.00 -5.42
CA PHE A 46 12.91 -1.88 -6.59
C PHE A 46 12.21 -3.21 -6.28
N LYS A 47 12.61 -3.86 -5.18
CA LYS A 47 11.98 -5.11 -4.73
C LYS A 47 10.53 -4.91 -4.28
N ARG A 48 10.24 -3.80 -3.58
CA ARG A 48 8.86 -3.45 -3.19
C ARG A 48 7.99 -3.15 -4.41
N LEU A 49 8.57 -2.49 -5.41
CA LEU A 49 7.90 -2.17 -6.66
C LEU A 49 7.55 -3.44 -7.44
N GLU A 50 8.51 -4.36 -7.61
CA GLU A 50 8.23 -5.67 -8.22
C GLU A 50 7.13 -6.43 -7.47
N ASN A 51 7.18 -6.43 -6.13
CA ASN A 51 6.14 -7.06 -5.33
C ASN A 51 4.77 -6.39 -5.50
N LEU A 52 4.72 -5.07 -5.67
CA LEU A 52 3.47 -4.35 -5.92
C LEU A 52 2.83 -4.78 -7.24
N PHE A 53 3.63 -4.96 -8.29
CA PHE A 53 3.14 -5.42 -9.60
C PHE A 53 2.82 -6.93 -9.64
N ARG A 54 3.53 -7.75 -8.84
CA ARG A 54 3.27 -9.19 -8.73
C ARG A 54 2.09 -9.53 -7.84
N ARG A 55 1.79 -8.69 -6.86
CA ARG A 55 0.56 -8.84 -6.09
C ARG A 55 -0.59 -8.70 -7.07
N GLU A 56 -1.40 -9.75 -7.17
CA GLU A 56 -2.78 -9.58 -7.65
C GLU A 56 -3.39 -8.41 -6.87
N PRO A 57 -4.25 -7.57 -7.48
CA PRO A 57 -4.96 -6.56 -6.71
C PRO A 57 -5.51 -7.28 -5.50
N ASN A 58 -5.04 -6.91 -4.31
CA ASN A 58 -5.43 -7.62 -3.13
C ASN A 58 -6.97 -7.60 -3.14
N ASN A 59 -7.62 -8.76 -3.13
CA ASN A 59 -8.91 -8.91 -2.48
C ASN A 59 -8.71 -8.75 -0.97
N ASP A 60 -7.89 -7.78 -0.54
CA ASP A 60 -8.07 -7.19 0.77
C ASP A 60 -9.49 -6.67 0.66
N PRO A 61 -10.45 -7.19 1.43
CA PRO A 61 -11.75 -6.55 1.48
C PRO A 61 -11.42 -5.10 1.80
N GLU A 62 -11.71 -4.24 0.83
CA GLU A 62 -12.06 -2.85 1.07
C GLU A 62 -12.71 -2.84 2.45
N GLU A 63 -12.05 -2.19 3.42
CA GLU A 63 -12.42 -2.22 4.84
C GLU A 63 -13.91 -2.48 4.93
N ASN A 64 -14.33 -3.61 5.54
CA ASN A 64 -15.73 -4.01 5.66
C ASN A 64 -16.52 -2.94 6.45
N PHE A 65 -16.67 -1.76 5.88
CA PHE A 65 -17.61 -0.75 6.25
C PHE A 65 -18.92 -1.31 5.75
N ILE A 66 -19.57 -2.02 6.65
CA ILE A 66 -21.01 -2.21 6.56
C ILE A 66 -21.59 -0.79 6.67
N HIS A 67 -21.82 -0.13 5.54
CA HIS A 67 -22.63 1.10 5.45
C HIS A 67 -24.10 0.70 5.54
N ASP A 68 -24.48 0.20 6.71
CA ASP A 68 -25.87 0.00 7.07
C ASP A 68 -26.20 0.97 8.21
N GLU A 69 -27.10 1.91 7.91
CA GLU A 69 -27.50 2.97 8.83
C GLU A 69 -28.09 2.39 10.12
N GLU A 70 -28.78 1.25 10.03
CA GLU A 70 -29.33 0.54 11.19
C GLU A 70 -28.22 -0.02 12.09
N THR A 71 -27.18 -0.61 11.49
CA THR A 71 -25.98 -1.07 12.21
C THR A 71 -25.26 0.09 12.90
N GLU A 72 -25.10 1.23 12.23
CA GLU A 72 -24.47 2.43 12.81
C GLU A 72 -25.27 2.98 14.00
N ILE A 73 -26.60 3.10 13.86
CA ILE A 73 -27.50 3.56 14.93
C ILE A 73 -27.42 2.62 16.14
N ASN A 74 -27.41 1.31 15.91
CA ASN A 74 -27.34 0.32 16.99
C ASN A 74 -26.01 0.38 17.76
N VAL A 75 -24.89 0.56 17.06
CA VAL A 75 -23.57 0.75 17.69
C VAL A 75 -23.55 2.01 18.55
N LEU A 76 -24.05 3.14 18.01
CA LEU A 76 -24.06 4.42 18.72
C LEU A 76 -24.99 4.40 19.94
N ALA A 77 -26.19 3.84 19.81
CA ALA A 77 -27.12 3.66 20.92
C ALA A 77 -26.50 2.82 22.04
N ARG A 78 -25.73 1.78 21.69
CA ARG A 78 -25.10 0.91 22.68
C ARG A 78 -24.00 1.62 23.47
N ILE A 79 -23.20 2.46 22.80
CA ILE A 79 -22.14 3.25 23.44
C ILE A 79 -22.74 4.36 24.33
N GLU A 80 -23.87 4.94 23.93
CA GLU A 80 -24.53 5.97 24.76
C GLU A 80 -25.09 5.38 26.06
N VAL A 81 -25.62 4.16 26.00
CA VAL A 81 -26.11 3.43 27.18
C VAL A 81 -24.97 2.97 28.09
N ASP A 82 -23.84 2.52 27.52
CA ASP A 82 -22.65 2.12 28.28
C ASP A 82 -21.37 2.54 27.56
N LYS A 83 -20.75 3.61 28.06
CA LYS A 83 -19.53 4.19 27.47
C LYS A 83 -18.29 3.33 27.66
N THR A 84 -18.36 2.27 28.46
CA THR A 84 -17.26 1.36 28.73
C THR A 84 -17.36 0.03 27.97
N VAL A 85 -18.42 -0.13 27.18
CA VAL A 85 -18.69 -1.35 26.42
C VAL A 85 -17.55 -1.67 25.44
N SER A 86 -17.17 -2.94 25.38
CA SER A 86 -16.12 -3.40 24.46
C SER A 86 -16.65 -3.52 23.03
N LEU A 87 -15.87 -3.09 22.05
CA LEU A 87 -16.15 -3.29 20.61
C LEU A 87 -16.44 -4.76 20.25
N ARG A 88 -15.82 -5.71 20.96
CA ARG A 88 -16.06 -7.16 20.74
C ARG A 88 -17.44 -7.62 21.19
N GLN A 89 -18.05 -6.93 22.14
CA GLN A 89 -19.41 -7.23 22.61
C GLN A 89 -20.45 -6.62 21.67
N ILE A 90 -20.13 -5.47 21.08
CA ILE A 90 -21.02 -4.79 20.11
C ILE A 90 -21.16 -5.61 18.82
N GLY A 91 -20.06 -6.15 18.29
CA GLY A 91 -20.06 -6.93 17.05
C GLY A 91 -20.62 -8.37 17.14
N LYS A 92 -21.24 -8.76 18.26
CA LYS A 92 -21.93 -10.06 18.42
C LYS A 92 -23.46 -9.95 18.34
N SER A 93 -23.96 -8.73 18.10
CA SER A 93 -25.40 -8.40 18.06
C SER A 93 -26.00 -8.75 16.71
#